data_AF-A0A4Y1ZYI7-F1
#
_entry.id   AF-A0A4Y1ZYI7-F1
#
_cell.length_a   1.000
_cell.length_b   1.000
_cell.length_c   1.000
_cell.angle_alpha   90.00
_cell.angle_beta   90.00
_cell.angle_gamma   90.00
#
_symmetry.space_group_name_H-M   'P 1'
#
loop_
_entity.id
_entity.type
_entity.pdbx_description
1 polymer ?
#
loop_
_entity_poly.entity_id
_entity_poly.type
_entity_poly.pdbx_seq_one_letter_code
_entity_poly.pdbx_strand_id
1 'polypeptide(L)'
;MVNKAIKLYLTSEPCLALPDFSKPFAVCSDASKLALVAVLVQEDETGFLHPIAFASRKLSKVETKFAVVELETMAIVFAFLAVIV
;
A
#
# COMPACT_ATOMS: atom_id res chain seq x y z
N MET A 1 19.14 2.50 -10.64
CA MET A 1 18.50 3.69 -11.27
C MET A 1 17.08 3.82 -10.75
N VAL A 2 16.84 4.59 -9.68
CA VAL A 2 15.47 4.92 -9.26
C VAL A 2 14.85 5.75 -10.38
N ASN A 3 13.81 5.19 -11.02
CA ASN A 3 13.22 5.71 -12.25
C ASN A 3 12.66 7.13 -12.00
N LYS A 4 13.13 8.12 -12.78
CA LYS A 4 12.78 9.53 -12.62
C LYS A 4 11.27 9.78 -12.76
N ALA A 5 10.59 8.92 -13.53
CA ALA A 5 9.13 8.92 -13.67
C ALA A 5 8.41 8.58 -12.35
N ILE A 6 8.90 7.59 -11.59
CA ILE A 6 8.30 7.19 -10.31
C ILE A 6 8.39 8.33 -9.30
N LYS A 7 9.55 9.02 -9.25
CA LYS A 7 9.70 10.19 -8.38
C LYS A 7 8.69 11.27 -8.74
N LEU A 8 8.47 11.52 -10.04
CA LEU A 8 7.49 12.50 -10.51
C LEU A 8 6.07 12.10 -10.09
N TYR A 9 5.67 10.84 -10.29
CA TYR A 9 4.35 10.32 -9.89
C TYR A 9 4.11 10.37 -8.38
N LEU A 10 5.16 10.20 -7.56
CA LEU A 10 5.07 10.34 -6.10
C LEU A 10 4.98 11.81 -5.64
N THR A 11 5.41 12.76 -6.47
CA THR A 11 5.39 14.20 -6.18
C THR A 11 4.30 14.97 -6.92
N SER A 12 3.53 14.31 -7.78
CA SER A 12 2.34 14.86 -8.42
C SER A 12 1.11 14.54 -7.58
N GLU A 13 0.17 15.48 -7.48
CA GLU A 13 -1.09 15.33 -6.73
C GLU A 13 -1.83 14.02 -7.07
N PRO A 14 -2.36 13.25 -6.09
CA PRO A 14 -2.32 13.48 -4.65
C PRO A 14 -0.97 13.01 -4.07
N CYS A 15 -0.19 13.97 -3.61
CA CYS A 15 1.06 13.73 -2.91
C CYS A 15 0.77 12.99 -1.59
N LEU A 16 1.74 12.19 -1.13
CA LEU A 16 1.73 11.60 0.21
C LEU A 16 1.38 12.67 1.26
N ALA A 17 0.32 12.46 2.02
CA ALA A 17 -0.05 13.31 3.14
C ALA A 17 0.76 12.92 4.39
N LEU A 18 1.01 13.91 5.25
CA LEU A 18 1.60 13.66 6.56
C LEU A 18 0.57 12.97 7.47
N PRO A 19 1.00 12.00 8.30
CA PRO A 19 0.08 11.32 9.20
C PRO A 19 -0.45 12.28 10.27
N ASP A 20 -1.76 12.26 10.47
CA ASP A 20 -2.44 12.89 11.60
C ASP A 20 -2.85 11.82 12.61
N PHE A 21 -2.07 11.69 13.68
CA PHE A 21 -2.31 10.67 14.72
C PHE A 21 -3.59 10.90 15.54
N SER A 22 -4.29 12.03 15.37
CA SER A 22 -5.60 12.26 15.98
C SER A 22 -6.75 11.61 15.20
N LYS A 23 -6.50 11.18 13.96
CA LYS A 23 -7.49 10.60 13.05
C LYS A 23 -7.31 9.08 12.90
N PRO A 24 -8.39 8.35 12.59
CA PRO A 24 -8.28 6.93 12.27
C PRO A 24 -7.44 6.73 11.00
N PHE A 25 -6.72 5.61 10.98
CA PHE A 25 -6.04 5.12 9.79
C PHE A 25 -6.89 4.02 9.14
N ALA A 26 -6.84 3.94 7.82
CA ALA A 26 -7.34 2.81 7.06
C ALA A 26 -6.24 2.21 6.19
N VAL A 27 -6.35 0.92 5.90
CA VAL A 27 -5.39 0.18 5.08
C VAL A 27 -6.13 -0.39 3.88
N CYS A 28 -5.61 -0.12 2.70
CA CYS A 28 -6.01 -0.78 1.47
C CYS A 28 -4.91 -1.78 1.09
N SER A 29 -5.25 -3.05 0.94
CA SER A 29 -4.33 -4.09 0.49
C SER A 29 -4.86 -4.75 -0.78
N ASP A 30 -3.96 -5.17 -1.66
CA ASP A 30 -4.30 -5.93 -2.86
C ASP A 30 -3.20 -6.96 -3.16
N ALA A 31 -3.59 -8.06 -3.80
CA ALA A 31 -2.71 -9.14 -4.17
C ALA A 31 -2.84 -9.49 -5.66
N SER A 32 -1.70 -9.70 -6.30
CA SER A 32 -1.65 -10.23 -7.66
C SER A 32 -0.72 -11.44 -7.72
N LYS A 33 -0.74 -12.15 -8.85
CA LYS A 33 0.24 -13.20 -9.14
C LYS A 33 1.68 -12.67 -9.31
N LEU A 34 1.91 -11.37 -9.21
CA LEU A 34 3.23 -10.75 -9.32
C LEU A 34 3.73 -10.19 -7.98
N ALA A 35 2.86 -9.53 -7.23
CA ALA A 35 3.23 -8.77 -6.04
C ALA A 35 2.06 -8.60 -5.07
N LEU A 36 2.41 -8.34 -3.81
CA LEU A 36 1.53 -7.78 -2.78
C LEU A 36 1.68 -6.26 -2.74
N VAL A 37 0.60 -5.57 -2.49
CA VAL A 37 0.57 -4.11 -2.36
C VAL A 37 -0.25 -3.72 -1.13
N ALA A 38 0.17 -2.65 -0.47
CA ALA A 38 -0.54 -2.02 0.64
C ALA A 38 -0.41 -0.51 0.57
N VAL A 39 -1.47 0.19 0.96
CA VAL A 39 -1.53 1.64 1.09
C VAL A 39 -2.14 1.98 2.44
N LEU A 40 -1.42 2.76 3.25
CA LEU A 40 -1.97 3.40 4.43
C LEU A 40 -2.63 4.70 3.99
N VAL A 41 -3.87 4.93 4.39
CA VAL A 41 -4.64 6.11 4.02
C VAL A 41 -5.31 6.74 5.24
N GLN A 42 -5.60 8.04 5.16
CA GLN A 42 -6.44 8.76 6.11
C GLN A 42 -7.49 9.57 5.39
N GLU A 43 -8.70 9.57 5.93
CA GLU A 43 -9.83 10.34 5.40
C GLU A 43 -9.75 11.80 5.88
N ASP A 44 -9.92 12.75 4.97
CA ASP A 44 -10.11 14.16 5.33
C ASP A 44 -11.58 14.50 5.61
N GLU A 45 -11.86 15.76 5.92
CA GLU A 45 -13.22 16.19 6.27
C GLU A 45 -14.20 16.16 5.09
N THR A 46 -13.70 15.95 3.87
CA THR A 46 -14.49 15.83 2.65
C THR A 46 -14.80 14.36 2.30
N GLY A 47 -14.24 13.42 3.05
CA GLY A 47 -14.32 12.00 2.76
C GLY A 47 -13.26 11.50 1.78
N PHE A 48 -12.28 12.33 1.42
CA PHE A 48 -11.22 11.94 0.49
C PHE A 48 -10.12 11.18 1.23
N LEU A 49 -9.76 9.99 0.72
CA LEU A 49 -8.70 9.16 1.27
C LEU A 49 -7.33 9.63 0.76
N HIS A 50 -6.57 10.27 1.64
CA HIS A 50 -5.21 10.70 1.37
C HIS A 50 -4.22 9.57 1.65
N PRO A 51 -3.34 9.21 0.71
CA PRO A 51 -2.29 8.22 0.94
C PRO A 51 -1.22 8.77 1.88
N ILE A 52 -0.90 8.01 2.93
CA ILE A 52 0.16 8.30 3.91
C ILE A 52 1.44 7.51 3.62
N ALA A 53 1.29 6.26 3.19
CA ALA A 53 2.42 5.39 2.87
C ALA A 53 2.03 4.31 1.85
N PHE A 54 2.98 3.93 0.99
CA PHE A 54 2.84 2.82 0.05
C PHE A 54 3.88 1.75 0.36
N ALA A 55 3.46 0.50 0.35
CA ALA A 55 4.36 -0.64 0.42
C ALA A 55 4.02 -1.66 -0.68
N SER A 56 5.05 -2.25 -1.27
CA SER A 56 4.86 -3.36 -2.22
C SER A 56 6.02 -4.35 -2.12
N ARG A 57 5.71 -5.62 -2.37
CA ARG A 57 6.68 -6.71 -2.37
C ARG A 57 6.38 -7.67 -3.50
N LYS A 58 7.39 -7.97 -4.32
CA LYS A 58 7.28 -9.00 -5.37
C LYS A 58 7.17 -10.39 -4.73
N LEU A 59 6.29 -11.23 -5.26
CA LEU A 59 6.16 -12.61 -4.83
C LEU A 59 7.37 -13.44 -5.27
N SER A 60 7.80 -14.36 -4.41
CA SER A 60 8.74 -15.41 -4.77
C SER A 60 8.10 -16.45 -5.71
N LYS A 61 8.94 -17.26 -6.38
CA LYS A 61 8.48 -18.34 -7.27
C LYS A 61 7.57 -19.37 -6.59
N VAL A 62 7.64 -19.48 -5.27
CA VAL A 62 6.80 -20.38 -4.47
C VAL A 62 5.47 -19.71 -4.18
N GLU A 63 5.50 -18.47 -3.68
CA GLU A 63 4.30 -17.70 -3.35
C GLU A 63 3.40 -17.46 -4.57
N THR A 64 3.95 -17.33 -5.79
CA THR A 64 3.13 -17.16 -7.02
C THR A 64 2.18 -18.34 -7.28
N LYS A 65 2.44 -19.51 -6.69
CA LYS A 65 1.62 -20.72 -6.83
C LYS A 65 0.45 -20.78 -5.84
N PHE A 66 0.42 -19.93 -4.82
CA PHE A 66 -0.68 -19.88 -3.85
C PHE A 66 -2.01 -19.53 -4.50
N ALA A 67 -3.10 -20.02 -3.93
CA ALA A 67 -4.45 -19.67 -4.35
C ALA A 67 -4.71 -18.17 -4.14
N VAL A 68 -5.66 -17.60 -4.89
CA VAL A 68 -5.98 -16.16 -4.80
C VAL A 68 -6.33 -15.78 -3.35
N VAL A 69 -7.15 -16.58 -2.67
CA VAL A 69 -7.54 -16.32 -1.27
C VAL A 69 -6.35 -16.29 -0.31
N GLU A 70 -5.35 -17.16 -0.52
CA GLU A 70 -4.12 -17.17 0.27
C GLU A 70 -3.28 -15.92 0.00
N LEU A 71 -3.23 -15.46 -1.25
CA LEU A 71 -2.54 -14.23 -1.64
C LEU A 71 -3.20 -12.99 -1.05
N GLU A 72 -4.53 -12.89 -1.08
CA GLU A 72 -5.28 -11.79 -0.44
C GLU A 72 -5.02 -11.74 1.07
N THR A 73 -5.06 -12.89 1.73
CA THR A 73 -4.77 -12.98 3.16
C THR A 73 -3.32 -12.57 3.46
N MET A 74 -2.38 -12.98 2.60
CA MET A 74 -0.98 -12.58 2.71
C MET A 74 -0.75 -11.09 2.46
N ALA A 75 -1.53 -10.46 1.57
CA ALA A 75 -1.51 -9.01 1.37
C ALA A 75 -1.96 -8.24 2.62
N ILE A 76 -3.00 -8.72 3.32
CA ILE A 76 -3.44 -8.15 4.58
C ILE A 76 -2.31 -8.22 5.63
N VAL A 77 -1.74 -9.40 5.84
CA VAL A 77 -0.63 -9.58 6.80
C VAL A 77 0.58 -8.71 6.43
N PHE A 78 0.93 -8.66 5.15
CA PHE A 78 1.98 -7.80 4.64
C PHE A 78 1.71 -6.31 4.92
N ALA A 79 0.47 -5.85 4.74
CA ALA A 79 0.09 -4.47 4.97
C ALA A 79 0.34 -4.06 6.44
N PHE A 80 -0.10 -4.87 7.40
CA PHE A 80 0.15 -4.60 8.82
C PHE A 80 1.64 -4.56 9.17
N LEU A 81 2.46 -5.40 8.55
CA LEU A 81 3.91 -5.42 8.79
C LEU A 81 4.69 -4.33 8.06
N ALA A 82 4.13 -3.76 6.99
CA ALA A 82 4.89 -2.87 6.11
C ALA A 82 4.53 -1.39 6.26
N VAL A 83 3.32 -1.06 6.72
CA VAL A 83 2.87 0.34 6.81
C VAL A 83 2.37 0.77 8.19
N ILE A 84 2.22 -0.14 9.17
CA ILE A 84 1.74 0.20 10.53
C ILE A 84 2.88 0.27 11.57
N VAL A 85 4.10 -0.14 11.21
CA VAL A 85 5.26 -0.27 12.14
C VAL A 85 6.16 0.95 12.13
#